data_AF-A0A5C9EFN1-F1
#
_entry.id   AF-A0A5C9EFN1-F1
#
_cell.length_a   1.000
_cell.length_b   1.000
_cell.length_c   1.000
_cell.angle_alpha   90.00
_cell.angle_beta   90.00
_cell.angle_gamma   90.00
#
_symmetry.space_group_name_H-M   'P 1'
#
loop_
_entity.id
_entity.type
_entity.pdbx_description
1 polymer ?
#
loop_
_entity_poly.entity_id
_entity_poly.type
_entity_poly.pdbx_seq_one_letter_code
_entity_poly.pdbx_strand_id
1 'polypeptide(L)'
;MINLSVKLYLYGNLKKEIDSQKSHPGLPAKFEHKVKENETSVKDILKELKIDPNKISHIFVNGKYCGLGKRVKKSDRIGLFPRNMALNFVEIEKNNPIYVKIKILGELANHRNISEFRTRIPEGSTLNYLLQKLNLKKEYENLEISINGEQIKSLEQIIYNEDSLTISF
;
A
#
# COMPACT_ATOMS: atom_id res chain seq x y z
N MET A 1 -20.23 -8.82 17.38
CA MET A 1 -19.43 -8.51 16.17
C MET A 1 -19.48 -9.72 15.25
N ILE A 2 -19.85 -9.52 13.99
CA ILE A 2 -19.88 -10.61 12.99
C ILE A 2 -18.48 -10.70 12.38
N ASN A 3 -17.78 -11.80 12.63
CA ASN A 3 -16.52 -12.08 11.97
C ASN A 3 -16.81 -12.47 10.52
N LEU A 4 -16.11 -11.84 9.58
CA LEU A 4 -16.15 -12.19 8.17
C LEU A 4 -14.91 -12.96 7.78
N SER A 5 -15.00 -13.75 6.71
CA SER A 5 -13.87 -14.50 6.16
C SER A 5 -13.36 -13.83 4.89
N VAL A 6 -12.04 -13.66 4.81
CA VAL A 6 -11.31 -13.31 3.57
C VAL A 6 -10.43 -14.48 3.16
N LYS A 7 -10.13 -14.58 1.86
CA LYS A 7 -9.28 -15.64 1.30
C LYS A 7 -7.88 -15.09 1.04
N LEU A 8 -6.89 -15.62 1.74
CA LEU A 8 -5.48 -15.24 1.57
C LEU A 8 -4.76 -16.20 0.62
N TYR A 9 -3.91 -15.62 -0.22
CA TYR A 9 -3.08 -16.33 -1.20
C TYR A 9 -1.64 -15.84 -1.01
N LEU A 10 -0.80 -16.67 -0.40
CA LEU A 10 0.61 -16.37 -0.21
C LEU A 10 1.47 -17.00 -1.30
N TYR A 11 2.30 -16.19 -1.95
CA TYR A 11 3.19 -16.65 -3.01
C TYR A 11 4.65 -16.73 -2.53
N GLY A 12 5.46 -17.49 -3.27
CA GLY A 12 6.90 -17.57 -3.04
C GLY A 12 7.28 -18.07 -1.65
N ASN A 13 8.23 -17.38 -1.02
CA ASN A 13 8.72 -17.73 0.32
C ASN A 13 7.76 -17.34 1.46
N LEU A 14 6.75 -16.48 1.23
CA LEU A 14 5.75 -16.14 2.26
C LEU A 14 4.98 -17.35 2.76
N LYS A 15 4.87 -18.40 1.93
CA LYS A 15 4.23 -19.67 2.28
C LYS A 15 4.82 -20.28 3.57
N LYS A 16 6.12 -20.09 3.80
CA LYS A 16 6.84 -20.62 4.97
C LYS A 16 6.49 -19.91 6.28
N GLU A 17 5.86 -18.74 6.22
CA GLU A 17 5.53 -17.94 7.41
C GLU A 17 4.25 -18.44 8.10
N ILE A 18 3.40 -19.19 7.39
CA ILE A 18 2.07 -19.60 7.90
C ILE A 18 1.87 -21.11 7.78
N ASP A 19 2.54 -21.77 6.85
CA ASP A 19 2.36 -23.19 6.60
C ASP A 19 3.69 -23.95 6.79
N SER A 20 3.63 -24.99 7.63
CA SER A 20 4.72 -25.96 7.82
C SER A 20 4.65 -27.11 6.80
N GLN A 21 3.60 -27.18 5.98
CA GLN A 21 3.39 -28.27 5.04
C GLN A 21 3.99 -28.01 3.66
N LYS A 22 4.21 -29.12 2.93
CA LYS A 22 4.87 -29.21 1.62
C LYS A 22 4.18 -28.30 0.58
N SER A 23 4.62 -27.06 0.53
CA SER A 23 4.17 -26.10 -0.47
C SER A 23 4.59 -26.60 -1.85
N HIS A 24 3.64 -26.78 -2.76
CA HIS A 24 3.96 -27.14 -4.13
C HIS A 24 4.59 -25.93 -4.82
N PRO A 25 5.68 -26.11 -5.61
CA PRO A 25 6.24 -25.04 -6.42
C PRO A 25 5.17 -24.42 -7.33
N GLY A 26 5.21 -23.09 -7.51
CA GLY A 26 4.28 -22.37 -8.39
C GLY A 26 2.87 -22.14 -7.85
N LEU A 27 2.39 -22.92 -6.87
CA LEU A 27 1.06 -22.70 -6.26
C LEU A 27 1.15 -21.85 -4.99
N PRO A 28 0.19 -20.93 -4.77
CA PRO A 28 0.10 -20.19 -3.52
C PRO A 28 -0.40 -21.07 -2.37
N ALA A 29 0.03 -20.78 -1.15
CA ALA A 29 -0.66 -21.27 0.04
C ALA A 29 -1.98 -20.51 0.18
N LYS A 30 -3.08 -21.24 0.42
CA LYS A 30 -4.44 -20.68 0.46
C LYS A 30 -5.09 -21.02 1.78
N PHE A 31 -5.63 -20.01 2.45
CA PHE A 31 -6.41 -20.23 3.68
C PHE A 31 -7.40 -19.09 3.89
N GLU A 32 -8.35 -19.32 4.79
CA GLU A 32 -9.33 -18.35 5.22
C GLU A 32 -8.88 -17.66 6.50
N HIS A 33 -9.08 -16.34 6.57
CA HIS A 33 -8.73 -15.54 7.75
C HIS A 33 -9.93 -14.73 8.20
N LYS A 34 -10.18 -14.74 9.51
CA LYS A 34 -11.32 -14.02 10.10
C LYS A 34 -10.91 -12.57 10.35
N VAL A 35 -11.74 -11.64 9.88
CA VAL A 35 -11.51 -10.19 10.00
C VAL A 35 -12.76 -9.49 10.52
N LYS A 36 -12.57 -8.30 11.09
CA LYS A 36 -13.66 -7.38 11.41
C LYS A 36 -14.00 -6.55 10.17
N GLU A 37 -15.26 -6.57 9.77
CA GLU A 37 -15.74 -5.86 8.58
C GLU A 37 -15.44 -4.36 8.66
N ASN A 38 -14.93 -3.78 7.58
CA ASN A 38 -14.62 -2.35 7.43
C ASN A 38 -13.63 -1.76 8.45
N GLU A 39 -13.19 -2.51 9.46
CA GLU A 39 -12.17 -2.10 10.44
C GLU A 39 -10.77 -2.61 10.07
N THR A 40 -10.70 -3.74 9.37
CA THR A 40 -9.43 -4.44 9.11
C THR A 40 -8.80 -3.99 7.79
N SER A 41 -7.53 -3.60 7.83
CA SER A 41 -6.69 -3.35 6.65
C SER A 41 -5.79 -4.54 6.33
N VAL A 42 -5.18 -4.55 5.14
CA VAL A 42 -4.14 -5.53 4.81
C VAL A 42 -2.97 -5.47 5.81
N LYS A 43 -2.60 -4.26 6.27
CA LYS A 43 -1.56 -4.07 7.30
C LYS A 43 -1.91 -4.80 8.60
N ASP A 44 -3.18 -4.73 9.04
CA ASP A 44 -3.64 -5.40 10.25
C ASP A 44 -3.60 -6.92 10.09
N ILE A 45 -4.01 -7.44 8.93
CA ILE A 45 -3.90 -8.87 8.61
C ILE A 45 -2.44 -9.33 8.68
N LEU A 46 -1.50 -8.60 8.08
CA LEU A 46 -0.08 -8.96 8.15
C LEU A 46 0.45 -8.98 9.58
N LYS A 47 0.03 -8.01 10.40
CA LYS A 47 0.38 -7.94 11.82
C LYS A 47 -0.16 -9.16 12.60
N GLU A 48 -1.41 -9.54 12.37
CA GLU A 48 -2.02 -10.73 12.99
C GLU A 48 -1.31 -12.03 12.58
N LEU A 49 -0.89 -12.12 11.32
CA LEU A 49 -0.14 -13.25 10.78
C LEU A 49 1.36 -13.22 11.13
N LYS A 50 1.82 -12.19 11.85
CA LYS A 50 3.24 -11.95 12.19
C LYS A 50 4.15 -11.90 10.96
N ILE A 51 3.62 -11.45 9.81
CA ILE A 51 4.39 -11.23 8.59
C ILE A 51 4.88 -9.78 8.57
N ASP A 52 6.19 -9.60 8.43
CA ASP A 52 6.80 -8.28 8.26
C ASP A 52 6.35 -7.65 6.92
N PRO A 53 5.68 -6.48 6.95
CA PRO A 53 5.28 -5.75 5.74
C PRO A 53 6.45 -5.44 4.80
N ASN A 54 7.68 -5.31 5.31
CA ASN A 54 8.85 -5.05 4.49
C ASN A 54 9.22 -6.25 3.60
N LYS A 55 8.77 -7.46 3.92
CA LYS A 55 8.95 -8.63 3.05
C LYS A 55 7.99 -8.63 1.85
N ILE A 56 6.93 -7.84 1.89
CA ILE A 56 5.90 -7.77 0.85
C ILE A 56 6.32 -6.77 -0.24
N SER A 57 6.18 -7.19 -1.49
CA SER A 57 6.41 -6.34 -2.66
C SER A 57 5.12 -5.89 -3.30
N HIS A 58 4.14 -6.80 -3.43
CA HIS A 58 2.90 -6.53 -4.12
C HIS A 58 1.72 -7.11 -3.34
N ILE A 59 0.65 -6.33 -3.29
CA ILE A 59 -0.60 -6.68 -2.65
C ILE A 59 -1.69 -6.54 -3.70
N PHE A 60 -2.50 -7.58 -3.84
CA PHE A 60 -3.67 -7.57 -4.71
C PHE A 60 -4.91 -7.90 -3.91
N VAL A 61 -5.95 -7.07 -4.01
CA VAL A 61 -7.28 -7.37 -3.45
C VAL A 61 -8.26 -7.52 -4.60
N ASN A 62 -8.86 -8.70 -4.73
CA ASN A 62 -9.73 -9.09 -5.85
C ASN A 62 -9.10 -8.86 -7.23
N GLY A 63 -7.79 -9.13 -7.35
CA GLY A 63 -7.02 -8.94 -8.58
C GLY A 63 -6.61 -7.49 -8.88
N LYS A 64 -6.95 -6.54 -8.00
CA LYS A 64 -6.57 -5.13 -8.13
C LYS A 64 -5.37 -4.82 -7.25
N TYR A 65 -4.40 -4.09 -7.78
CA TYR A 65 -3.20 -3.71 -7.03
C TYR A 65 -3.53 -2.67 -5.97
N CYS A 66 -2.99 -2.86 -4.77
CA CYS A 66 -3.30 -2.06 -3.59
C CYS A 66 -2.07 -1.88 -2.71
N GLY A 67 -2.13 -0.94 -1.77
CA GLY A 67 -1.16 -0.78 -0.70
C GLY A 67 -1.61 -1.42 0.62
N LEU A 68 -0.75 -1.32 1.63
CA LEU A 68 -0.95 -1.87 2.97
C LEU A 68 -2.21 -1.35 3.67
N GLY A 69 -2.60 -0.10 3.41
CA GLY A 69 -3.77 0.53 4.02
C GLY A 69 -5.11 0.09 3.43
N LYS A 70 -5.12 -0.79 2.42
CA LYS A 70 -6.37 -1.23 1.78
C LYS A 70 -7.26 -1.95 2.81
N ARG A 71 -8.44 -1.39 3.06
CA ARG A 71 -9.48 -2.03 3.87
C ARG A 71 -10.08 -3.22 3.12
N VAL A 72 -10.37 -4.29 3.86
CA VAL A 72 -10.91 -5.55 3.31
C VAL A 72 -12.37 -5.73 3.66
N LYS A 73 -13.10 -6.43 2.80
CA LYS A 73 -14.53 -6.76 2.92
C LYS A 73 -14.75 -8.26 2.91
N LYS A 74 -15.98 -8.69 3.25
CA LYS A 74 -16.39 -10.10 3.18
C LYS A 74 -16.00 -10.72 1.85
N SER A 75 -15.42 -11.92 1.89
CA SER A 75 -15.09 -12.72 0.70
C SER A 75 -14.01 -12.13 -0.21
N ASP A 76 -13.31 -11.07 0.22
CA ASP A 76 -12.17 -10.54 -0.54
C ASP A 76 -11.09 -11.60 -0.74
N ARG A 77 -10.48 -11.60 -1.93
CA ARG A 77 -9.32 -12.43 -2.27
C ARG A 77 -8.06 -11.58 -2.21
N ILE A 78 -7.17 -11.91 -1.29
CA ILE A 78 -5.96 -11.12 -1.02
C ILE A 78 -4.74 -11.91 -1.46
N GLY A 79 -4.07 -11.46 -2.53
CA GLY A 79 -2.80 -11.99 -3.01
C GLY A 79 -1.62 -11.21 -2.44
N LEU A 80 -0.70 -11.92 -1.78
CA LEU A 80 0.50 -11.35 -1.17
C LEU A 80 1.74 -11.95 -1.83
N PHE A 81 2.61 -11.07 -2.33
CA PHE A 81 3.80 -11.47 -3.06
C PHE A 81 5.06 -10.91 -2.39
N PRO A 82 6.12 -11.72 -2.20
CA PRO A 82 7.34 -11.27 -1.55
C PRO A 82 8.23 -10.44 -2.47
N ARG A 83 9.16 -9.68 -1.88
CA ARG A 83 10.19 -8.89 -2.60
C ARG A 83 11.14 -9.70 -3.47
N ASN A 84 11.42 -10.95 -3.10
CA ASN A 84 12.30 -11.81 -3.88
C ASN A 84 11.58 -12.51 -5.05
N MET A 85 10.36 -12.08 -5.39
CA MET A 85 9.61 -12.58 -6.54
C MET A 85 9.44 -11.45 -7.56
N ALA A 86 10.14 -11.59 -8.69
CA ALA A 86 9.93 -10.71 -9.84
C ALA A 86 8.57 -11.04 -10.48
N LEU A 87 7.69 -10.05 -10.53
CA LEU A 87 6.39 -10.13 -11.19
C LEU A 87 6.42 -9.16 -12.37
N ASN A 88 6.53 -9.70 -13.58
CA ASN A 88 6.42 -8.90 -14.80
C ASN A 88 4.94 -8.63 -15.09
N PHE A 89 4.43 -7.45 -14.71
CA PHE A 89 3.07 -7.03 -15.05
C PHE A 89 3.08 -5.58 -15.54
N VAL A 90 2.76 -5.39 -16.82
CA VAL A 90 2.76 -4.09 -17.51
C VAL A 90 1.50 -3.25 -17.18
N GLU A 91 0.48 -3.83 -16.52
CA GLU A 91 -0.85 -3.22 -16.35
C GLU A 91 -1.23 -2.78 -14.93
N ILE A 92 -0.31 -2.86 -13.96
CA ILE A 92 -0.61 -2.66 -12.52
C ILE A 92 -1.12 -1.25 -12.19
N GLU A 93 -0.62 -0.20 -12.85
CA GLU A 93 -0.96 1.19 -12.52
C GLU A 93 -2.41 1.60 -12.82
N LYS A 94 -3.15 0.81 -13.61
CA LYS A 94 -4.50 1.16 -14.07
C LYS A 94 -5.61 0.58 -13.19
N ASN A 95 -5.29 -0.38 -12.32
CA ASN A 95 -6.30 -1.05 -11.51
C ASN A 95 -6.48 -0.35 -10.16
N ASN A 96 -7.60 0.36 -10.02
CA ASN A 96 -8.06 0.99 -8.77
C ASN A 96 -7.19 2.16 -8.25
N PRO A 97 -6.87 3.16 -9.10
CA PRO A 97 -6.17 4.34 -8.64
C PRO A 97 -7.06 5.19 -7.73
N ILE A 98 -6.45 5.76 -6.71
CA ILE A 98 -6.95 6.96 -6.05
C ILE A 98 -6.23 8.18 -6.61
N TYR A 99 -6.90 9.32 -6.63
CA TYR A 99 -6.37 10.60 -7.06
C TYR A 99 -5.94 11.42 -5.85
N VAL A 100 -4.78 12.05 -5.94
CA VAL A 100 -4.21 12.88 -4.88
C VAL A 100 -3.79 14.21 -5.49
N LYS A 101 -4.16 15.31 -4.85
CA LYS A 101 -3.72 16.65 -5.22
C LYS A 101 -2.40 16.93 -4.51
N ILE A 102 -1.40 17.38 -5.25
CA ILE A 102 -0.07 17.69 -4.73
C ILE A 102 0.17 19.18 -4.96
N LYS A 103 0.42 19.90 -3.86
CA LYS A 103 0.87 21.29 -3.87
C LYS A 103 2.31 21.33 -3.39
N ILE A 104 3.20 21.82 -4.24
CA ILE A 104 4.60 22.04 -3.90
C ILE A 104 4.80 23.54 -3.67
N LEU A 105 5.44 23.90 -2.57
CA LEU A 105 5.68 25.28 -2.17
C LEU A 105 7.18 25.58 -2.04
N GLY A 106 7.49 26.87 -1.94
CA GLY A 106 8.84 27.36 -1.65
C GLY A 106 9.86 27.07 -2.75
N GLU A 107 11.12 26.92 -2.36
CA GLU A 107 12.21 26.65 -3.30
C GLU A 107 11.98 25.37 -4.10
N LEU A 108 11.31 24.37 -3.52
CA LEU A 108 10.99 23.11 -4.18
C LEU A 108 10.08 23.32 -5.41
N ALA A 109 9.17 24.29 -5.35
CA ALA A 109 8.29 24.64 -6.47
C ALA A 109 9.08 25.32 -7.61
N ASN A 110 10.01 26.20 -7.25
CA ASN A 110 10.85 26.94 -8.20
C ASN A 110 11.76 26.00 -8.98
N HIS A 111 12.39 25.04 -8.30
CA HIS A 111 13.27 24.05 -8.94
C HIS A 111 12.52 23.13 -9.92
N ARG A 112 11.25 22.83 -9.65
CA ARG A 112 10.44 21.92 -10.49
C ARG A 112 9.58 22.64 -11.52
N ASN A 113 9.46 23.97 -11.45
CA ASN A 113 8.54 24.79 -12.24
C ASN A 113 7.09 24.26 -12.19
N ILE A 114 6.70 23.65 -11.06
CA ILE A 114 5.39 23.06 -10.82
C ILE A 114 4.99 23.41 -9.39
N SER A 115 3.87 24.12 -9.24
CA SER A 115 3.31 24.50 -7.94
C SER A 115 2.16 23.59 -7.50
N GLU A 116 1.39 23.03 -8.44
CA GLU A 116 0.27 22.14 -8.14
C GLU A 116 0.01 21.16 -9.28
N PHE A 117 -0.29 19.90 -8.95
CA PHE A 117 -0.70 18.88 -9.93
C PHE A 117 -1.49 17.76 -9.26
N ARG A 118 -2.15 16.93 -10.06
CA ARG A 118 -2.79 15.69 -9.60
C ARG A 118 -1.98 14.48 -10.01
N THR A 119 -1.88 13.50 -9.13
CA THR A 119 -1.28 12.20 -9.43
C THR A 119 -2.19 11.06 -9.00
N ARG A 120 -1.99 9.90 -9.61
CA ARG A 120 -2.69 8.66 -9.27
C ARG A 120 -1.78 7.74 -8.47
N ILE A 121 -2.29 7.10 -7.43
CA ILE A 121 -1.58 6.04 -6.69
C ILE A 121 -2.52 4.86 -6.41
N PRO A 122 -2.00 3.66 -6.16
CA PRO A 122 -2.85 2.53 -5.75
C PRO A 122 -3.63 2.84 -4.47
N GLU A 123 -4.87 2.38 -4.36
CA GLU A 123 -5.64 2.50 -3.12
C GLU A 123 -4.91 1.87 -1.92
N GLY A 124 -4.90 2.56 -0.77
CA GLY A 124 -4.22 2.09 0.43
C GLY A 124 -2.71 2.34 0.44
N SER A 125 -2.21 3.14 -0.50
CA SER A 125 -0.81 3.62 -0.52
C SER A 125 -0.49 4.49 0.69
N THR A 126 0.78 4.51 1.08
CA THR A 126 1.30 5.33 2.18
C THR A 126 1.99 6.60 1.67
N LEU A 127 2.27 7.54 2.58
CA LEU A 127 3.15 8.68 2.31
C LEU A 127 4.51 8.25 1.75
N ASN A 128 5.11 7.19 2.30
CA ASN A 128 6.36 6.63 1.78
C ASN A 128 6.29 6.27 0.30
N TYR A 129 5.21 5.61 -0.15
CA TYR A 129 5.02 5.26 -1.54
C TYR A 129 4.92 6.51 -2.43
N LEU A 130 4.14 7.49 -2.00
CA LEU A 130 3.96 8.73 -2.75
C LEU A 130 5.28 9.51 -2.86
N LEU A 131 6.04 9.65 -1.78
CA LEU A 131 7.34 10.34 -1.83
C LEU A 131 8.37 9.60 -2.70
N GLN A 132 8.34 8.27 -2.75
CA GLN A 132 9.15 7.51 -3.70
C GLN A 132 8.75 7.82 -5.14
N LYS A 133 7.45 7.82 -5.44
CA LYS A 133 6.92 8.15 -6.77
C LYS A 133 7.29 9.57 -7.20
N LEU A 134 7.35 10.51 -6.27
CA LEU A 134 7.73 11.90 -6.53
C LEU A 134 9.26 12.14 -6.56
N ASN A 135 10.06 11.10 -6.30
CA ASN A 135 11.52 11.18 -6.10
C ASN A 135 11.92 12.14 -4.97
N LEU A 136 11.11 12.24 -3.91
CA LEU A 136 11.33 13.13 -2.76
C LEU A 136 11.72 12.37 -1.47
N LYS A 137 11.74 11.03 -1.49
CA LYS A 137 12.02 10.24 -0.29
C LYS A 137 13.36 10.57 0.38
N LYS A 138 14.40 10.90 -0.39
CA LYS A 138 15.74 11.21 0.14
C LYS A 138 15.79 12.51 0.93
N GLU A 139 14.86 13.42 0.67
CA GLU A 139 14.78 14.74 1.29
C GLU A 139 13.81 14.76 2.47
N TYR A 140 13.12 13.65 2.76
CA TYR A 140 11.99 13.57 3.70
C TYR A 140 12.25 14.23 5.05
N GLU A 141 13.45 14.09 5.61
CA GLU A 141 13.80 14.65 6.92
C GLU A 141 13.78 16.19 6.93
N ASN A 142 13.91 16.82 5.76
CA ASN A 142 13.88 18.27 5.58
C ASN A 142 12.54 18.76 5.03
N LEU A 143 11.57 17.87 4.80
CA LEU A 143 10.28 18.25 4.24
C LEU A 143 9.26 18.51 5.33
N GLU A 144 8.57 19.65 5.21
CA GLU A 144 7.31 19.87 5.90
C GLU A 144 6.16 19.35 5.02
N ILE A 145 5.44 18.36 5.55
CA ILE A 145 4.35 17.71 4.82
C ILE A 145 3.07 17.85 5.61
N SER A 146 2.01 18.29 4.94
CA SER A 146 0.65 18.23 5.46
C SER A 146 -0.30 17.51 4.51
N ILE A 147 -1.29 16.82 5.08
CA ILE A 147 -2.40 16.21 4.35
C ILE A 147 -3.68 16.88 4.82
N ASN A 148 -4.43 17.47 3.88
CA ASN A 148 -5.67 18.20 4.17
C ASN A 148 -5.50 19.31 5.22
N GLY A 149 -4.30 19.90 5.30
CA GLY A 149 -3.94 20.95 6.26
C GLY A 149 -3.37 20.44 7.58
N GLU A 150 -3.39 19.14 7.85
CA GLU A 150 -2.82 18.55 9.06
C GLU A 150 -1.37 18.11 8.84
N GLN A 151 -0.45 18.50 9.74
CA GLN A 151 0.96 18.16 9.63
C GLN A 151 1.20 16.66 9.88
N ILE A 152 1.91 16.00 8.96
CA ILE A 152 2.18 14.56 9.01
C ILE A 152 3.67 14.29 9.23
N LYS A 153 3.97 13.48 10.25
CA LYS A 153 5.34 13.05 10.61
C LYS A 153 5.60 11.56 10.38
N SER A 154 4.62 10.83 9.87
CA SER A 154 4.73 9.39 9.67
C SER A 154 4.71 9.03 8.19
N LEU A 155 5.79 8.40 7.71
CA LEU A 155 5.86 7.79 6.39
C LEU A 155 4.83 6.69 6.16
N GLU A 156 4.28 6.13 7.24
CA GLU A 156 3.27 5.08 7.23
C GLU A 156 1.83 5.60 7.15
N GLN A 157 1.63 6.92 7.12
CA GLN A 157 0.31 7.55 6.96
C GLN A 157 -0.33 7.06 5.65
N ILE A 158 -1.57 6.56 5.75
CA ILE A 158 -2.36 6.13 4.59
C ILE A 158 -2.92 7.37 3.89
N ILE A 159 -2.86 7.35 2.56
CA ILE A 159 -3.41 8.40 1.70
C ILE A 159 -4.74 7.90 1.13
N TYR A 160 -5.74 8.77 1.18
CA TYR A 160 -7.09 8.53 0.68
C TYR A 160 -7.37 9.30 -0.61
N ASN A 161 -8.44 8.92 -1.27
CA ASN A 161 -8.84 9.56 -2.52
C ASN A 161 -9.25 11.01 -2.29
N GLU A 162 -8.80 11.89 -3.17
CA GLU A 162 -8.96 13.35 -3.12
C GLU A 162 -8.21 14.06 -1.98
N ASP A 163 -7.35 13.37 -1.23
CA ASP A 163 -6.45 14.02 -0.29
C ASP A 163 -5.61 15.10 -0.98
N SER A 164 -5.39 16.19 -0.27
CA SER A 164 -4.54 17.30 -0.69
C SER A 164 -3.26 17.30 0.12
N LEU A 165 -2.14 16.94 -0.51
CA LEU A 165 -0.81 17.03 0.09
C LEU A 165 -0.20 18.40 -0.20
N THR A 166 0.30 19.05 0.84
CA THR A 166 1.23 20.17 0.70
C THR A 166 2.61 19.73 1.12
N ILE A 167 3.62 20.04 0.30
CA ILE A 167 5.03 19.72 0.54
C ILE A 167 5.83 21.02 0.41
N SER A 168 6.56 21.36 1.46
CA SER A 168 7.50 22.49 1.52
C SER A 168 8.84 22.08 2.08
N PHE A 169 9.83 22.94 1.84
CA PHE A 169 11.17 22.93 2.42
C PHE A 169 11.26 24.07 3.44
#